data_AF-A0A067MV41-F1
#
_entry.id   AF-A0A067MV41-F1
#
_cell.length_a   1.000
_cell.length_b   1.000
_cell.length_c   1.000
_cell.angle_alpha   90.00
_cell.angle_beta   90.00
_cell.angle_gamma   90.00
#
_symmetry.space_group_name_H-M   'P 1'
#
loop_
_entity.id
_entity.type
_entity.pdbx_description
1 polymer ?
#
loop_
_entity_poly.entity_id
_entity_poly.type
_entity_poly.pdbx_seq_one_letter_code
_entity_poly.pdbx_strand_id
1 'polypeptide(L)'
;LSSPPPPGPAYYEYRRAQWLAPSSSREVPRRNGILPSSSLARLEAMLGRPGAEEDEELWNEYLYKVHRSLVGGTRLRRSLGLAWAIKILRAGWVRDGTW
;
A
#
# COMPACT_ATOMS: atom_id res chain seq x y z
N LEU A 1 -14.32 -28.91 6.30
CA LEU A 1 -14.70 -27.70 5.53
C LEU A 1 -16.07 -27.96 4.93
N SER A 2 -17.09 -27.17 5.29
CA SER A 2 -18.46 -27.36 4.78
C SER A 2 -18.56 -26.97 3.31
N SER A 3 -19.33 -27.72 2.53
CA SER A 3 -19.60 -27.45 1.10
C SER A 3 -20.22 -26.06 0.91
N PRO A 4 -19.84 -25.28 -0.13
CA PRO A 4 -20.45 -23.98 -0.37
C PRO A 4 -21.95 -24.12 -0.70
N PRO A 5 -22.80 -23.17 -0.27
CA PRO A 5 -24.21 -23.14 -0.63
C PRO A 5 -24.39 -22.88 -2.14
N PRO A 6 -25.59 -23.13 -2.71
CA PRO A 6 -25.89 -22.78 -4.09
C PRO A 6 -25.83 -21.26 -4.34
N PRO A 7 -25.57 -20.81 -5.58
CA PRO A 7 -25.47 -19.39 -5.92
C PRO A 7 -26.71 -18.59 -5.48
N GLY A 8 -26.48 -17.47 -4.79
CA GLY A 8 -27.53 -16.64 -4.21
C GLY A 8 -27.01 -15.82 -3.02
N PRO A 9 -27.90 -15.16 -2.26
CA PRO A 9 -27.51 -14.36 -1.09
C PRO A 9 -26.67 -15.15 -0.08
N ALA A 10 -27.04 -16.41 0.20
CA ALA A 10 -26.29 -17.30 1.08
C ALA A 10 -24.86 -17.60 0.56
N TYR A 11 -24.66 -17.66 -0.76
CA TYR A 11 -23.33 -17.80 -1.36
C TYR A 11 -22.48 -16.55 -1.19
N TYR A 12 -23.08 -15.37 -1.32
CA TYR A 12 -22.40 -14.11 -1.03
C TYR A 12 -21.97 -14.04 0.44
N GLU A 13 -22.87 -14.36 1.37
CA GLU A 13 -22.56 -14.36 2.81
C GLU A 13 -21.47 -15.38 3.17
N TYR A 14 -21.54 -16.59 2.62
CA TYR A 14 -20.51 -17.62 2.79
C TYR A 14 -19.13 -17.13 2.31
N ARG A 15 -19.05 -16.56 1.11
CA ARG A 15 -17.81 -15.97 0.56
C ARG A 15 -17.31 -14.79 1.38
N ARG A 16 -18.22 -13.91 1.83
CA ARG A 16 -17.90 -12.75 2.66
C ARG A 16 -17.34 -13.18 4.00
N ALA A 17 -17.94 -14.19 4.64
CA ALA A 17 -17.45 -14.74 5.91
C ALA A 17 -16.04 -15.32 5.73
N GLN A 18 -15.76 -16.02 4.63
CA GLN A 18 -14.42 -16.51 4.32
C GLN A 18 -13.41 -15.39 4.09
N TRP A 19 -13.80 -14.31 3.40
CA TRP A 19 -12.91 -13.16 3.15
C TRP A 19 -12.61 -12.39 4.43
N LEU A 20 -13.62 -12.18 5.28
CA LEU A 20 -13.46 -11.48 6.56
C LEU A 20 -12.84 -12.34 7.65
N ALA A 21 -12.75 -13.66 7.46
CA ALA A 21 -12.13 -14.55 8.42
C ALA A 21 -10.68 -14.10 8.68
N PRO A 22 -10.27 -13.94 9.96
CA PRO A 22 -8.88 -13.65 10.28
C PRO A 22 -8.00 -14.76 9.71
N SER A 23 -7.23 -14.43 8.68
CA SER A 23 -6.31 -15.40 8.09
C SER A 23 -5.20 -15.68 9.09
N SER A 24 -5.23 -16.86 9.72
CA SER A 24 -4.12 -17.39 10.53
C SER A 24 -2.86 -17.62 9.70
N SER A 25 -2.98 -17.59 8.37
CA SER A 25 -1.92 -17.76 7.38
C SER A 25 -1.69 -16.52 6.53
N ARG A 26 -1.99 -15.31 7.04
CA ARG A 26 -1.38 -14.11 6.46
C ARG A 26 0.07 -14.07 6.93
N GLU A 27 0.85 -15.02 6.42
CA GLU A 27 2.16 -14.67 5.91
C GLU A 27 1.90 -13.52 4.92
N VAL A 28 1.88 -12.28 5.43
CA VAL A 28 2.45 -11.16 4.70
C VAL A 28 3.67 -11.79 4.04
N PRO A 29 3.82 -11.79 2.70
CA PRO A 29 5.00 -12.39 2.08
C PRO A 29 6.17 -11.86 2.88
N ARG A 30 6.76 -12.70 3.74
CA ARG A 30 7.79 -12.25 4.67
C ARG A 30 8.80 -11.70 3.70
N ARG A 31 9.06 -10.38 3.70
CA ARG A 31 10.01 -9.70 2.81
C ARG A 31 11.11 -10.73 2.51
N ASN A 32 11.08 -11.40 1.35
CA ASN A 32 11.71 -12.73 1.18
C ASN A 32 13.20 -12.63 1.49
N GLY A 33 13.64 -12.76 2.74
CA GLY A 33 15.01 -12.47 3.21
C GLY A 33 15.66 -11.15 2.74
N ILE A 34 15.00 -10.31 1.94
CA ILE A 34 15.61 -9.15 1.29
C ILE A 34 15.50 -7.99 2.27
N LEU A 35 16.62 -7.72 2.94
CA LEU A 35 16.87 -6.49 3.68
C LEU A 35 16.27 -5.29 2.93
N PRO A 36 15.52 -4.40 3.60
CA PRO A 36 14.99 -3.21 2.94
C PRO A 36 16.15 -2.50 2.25
N SER A 37 15.94 -2.05 1.01
CA SER A 37 16.98 -1.26 0.36
C SER A 37 17.13 -0.02 1.22
N SER A 38 18.36 0.47 1.39
CA SER A 38 18.60 1.71 2.13
C SER A 38 17.64 2.82 1.68
N SER A 39 17.31 2.87 0.39
CA SER A 39 16.32 3.78 -0.18
C SER A 39 14.88 3.56 0.30
N LEU A 40 14.41 2.30 0.43
CA LEU A 40 13.05 2.00 0.91
C LEU A 40 12.94 2.28 2.41
N ALA A 41 13.93 1.87 3.20
CA ALA A 41 13.98 2.18 4.63
C ALA A 41 14.02 3.70 4.86
N ARG A 42 14.79 4.44 4.06
CA ARG A 42 14.84 5.91 4.12
C ARG A 42 13.47 6.52 3.76
N LEU A 43 12.82 6.04 2.70
CA LEU A 43 11.48 6.49 2.31
C LEU A 43 10.45 6.25 3.43
N GLU A 44 10.44 5.05 4.03
CA GLU A 44 9.56 4.72 5.17
C GLU A 44 9.84 5.63 6.38
N ALA A 45 11.12 5.89 6.69
CA ALA A 45 11.51 6.77 7.79
C ALA A 45 11.07 8.23 7.57
N MET A 46 11.14 8.74 6.32
CA MET A 46 10.72 10.10 5.99
C MET A 46 9.20 10.25 6.04
N LEU A 47 8.46 9.32 5.44
CA LEU A 47 6.99 9.30 5.47
C LEU A 47 6.42 9.01 6.87
N GLY A 48 7.23 8.44 7.77
CA GLY A 48 6.88 8.18 9.16
C GLY A 48 6.69 9.45 9.98
N ARG A 49 7.21 10.60 9.53
CA ARG A 49 7.03 11.88 10.20
C ARG A 49 5.59 12.40 10.01
N PRO A 50 4.97 12.97 11.05
CA PRO A 50 3.70 13.67 10.89
C PRO A 50 3.87 14.86 9.92
N GLY A 51 2.92 15.08 9.02
CA GLY A 51 2.97 16.17 8.04
C GLY A 51 3.88 15.95 6.82
N ALA A 52 4.52 14.78 6.69
CA ALA A 52 5.43 14.47 5.57
C ALA A 52 4.76 14.54 4.18
N GLU A 53 3.43 14.49 4.10
CA GLU A 53 2.68 14.60 2.85
C GLU A 53 2.55 16.04 2.33
N GLU A 54 2.70 17.03 3.21
CA GLU A 54 2.60 18.47 2.90
C GLU A 54 3.98 19.13 2.72
N ASP A 55 5.05 18.48 3.16
CA ASP A 55 6.43 18.96 3.06
C ASP A 55 6.89 19.10 1.60
N GLU A 56 7.14 20.35 1.16
CA GLU A 56 7.57 20.68 -0.20
C GLU A 56 9.00 20.24 -0.52
N GLU A 57 9.93 20.32 0.42
CA GLU A 57 11.32 19.91 0.21
C GLU A 57 11.38 18.39 0.02
N LEU A 58 10.67 17.66 0.89
CA LEU A 58 10.56 16.21 0.79
C LEU A 58 9.92 15.76 -0.53
N TRP A 59 8.92 16.51 -1.00
CA TRP A 59 8.26 16.24 -2.27
C TRP A 59 9.21 16.37 -3.46
N ASN A 60 9.88 17.51 -3.55
CA ASN A 60 10.73 17.84 -4.69
C ASN A 60 11.96 16.92 -4.76
N GLU A 61 12.55 16.59 -3.61
CA GLU A 61 13.76 15.77 -3.59
C GLU A 61 13.47 14.26 -3.78
N TYR A 62 12.41 13.73 -3.16
CA TYR A 62 12.23 12.27 -3.03
C TYR A 62 10.88 11.75 -3.51
N LEU A 63 9.76 12.39 -3.14
CA LEU A 63 8.44 11.79 -3.36
C LEU A 63 7.97 11.93 -4.80
N TYR A 64 8.28 13.03 -5.49
CA TYR A 64 7.80 13.28 -6.85
C TYR A 64 8.14 12.14 -7.82
N LYS A 65 9.37 11.62 -7.78
CA LYS A 65 9.81 10.51 -8.64
C LYS A 65 9.08 9.21 -8.32
N VAL A 66 8.84 8.93 -7.05
CA VAL A 66 8.13 7.73 -6.60
C VAL A 66 6.65 7.83 -6.97
N HIS A 67 6.02 8.98 -6.70
CA HIS A 67 4.65 9.29 -7.09
C HIS A 67 4.44 9.13 -8.61
N ARG A 68 5.28 9.76 -9.42
CA ARG A 68 5.22 9.64 -10.88
C ARG A 68 5.33 8.20 -11.36
N SER A 69 6.18 7.40 -10.74
CA SER A 69 6.34 5.97 -11.07
C SER A 69 5.08 5.17 -10.68
N LEU A 70 4.49 5.46 -9.52
CA LEU A 70 3.26 4.81 -9.04
C LEU A 70 2.06 5.13 -9.94
N VAL A 71 1.83 6.42 -10.24
CA VAL A 71 0.75 6.87 -11.12
C VAL A 71 0.94 6.36 -12.55
N GLY A 72 2.19 6.27 -13.01
CA GLY A 72 2.54 5.68 -14.31
C GLY A 72 2.38 4.16 -14.39
N GLY A 73 1.86 3.49 -13.36
CA GLY A 73 1.65 2.03 -13.36
C GLY A 73 2.96 1.22 -13.33
N THR A 74 4.07 1.83 -12.91
CA THR A 74 5.37 1.15 -12.89
C THR A 74 5.33 0.04 -11.86
N ARG A 75 5.68 -1.18 -12.29
CA ARG A 75 5.78 -2.32 -11.38
C ARG A 75 6.90 -2.06 -10.37
N LEU A 76 6.54 -2.02 -9.09
CA LEU A 76 7.51 -1.87 -8.02
C LEU A 76 8.43 -3.10 -7.97
N ARG A 77 9.75 -2.85 -8.04
CA ARG A 77 10.77 -3.90 -7.89
C ARG A 77 10.72 -4.56 -6.50
N ARG A 78 10.24 -3.83 -5.51
CA ARG A 78 10.04 -4.29 -4.12
C ARG A 78 8.66 -3.86 -3.66
N SER A 79 7.97 -4.73 -2.93
CA SER A 79 6.66 -4.41 -2.36
C SER A 79 6.77 -3.22 -1.40
N LEU A 80 5.94 -2.21 -1.61
CA LEU A 80 5.76 -1.10 -0.68
C LEU A 80 4.56 -1.39 0.22
N GLY A 81 4.65 -1.06 1.51
CA GLY A 81 3.50 -1.15 2.41
C GLY A 81 2.37 -0.26 1.92
N LEU A 82 1.13 -0.77 1.91
CA LEU A 82 -0.02 -0.03 1.38
C LEU A 82 -0.21 1.34 2.06
N ALA A 83 -0.01 1.42 3.37
CA ALA A 83 -0.09 2.69 4.12
C ALA A 83 0.89 3.74 3.59
N TRP A 84 2.11 3.34 3.21
CA TRP A 84 3.11 4.24 2.64
C TRP A 84 2.74 4.66 1.22
N ALA A 85 2.24 3.74 0.41
CA ALA A 85 1.75 4.05 -0.93
C ALA A 85 0.61 5.10 -0.88
N ILE A 86 -0.33 4.95 0.05
CA ILE A 86 -1.43 5.91 0.25
C ILE A 86 -0.89 7.30 0.61
N LYS A 87 0.09 7.41 1.52
CA LYS A 87 0.70 8.70 1.87
C LYS A 87 1.37 9.38 0.68
N ILE A 88 2.07 8.62 -0.17
CA ILE A 88 2.73 9.16 -1.37
C ILE A 88 1.68 9.67 -2.38
N LEU A 89 0.59 8.92 -2.56
CA LEU A 89 -0.51 9.34 -3.43
C LEU A 89 -1.21 10.59 -2.91
N ARG A 90 -1.49 10.64 -1.61
CA ARG A 90 -2.08 11.82 -0.97
C ARG A 90 -1.21 13.06 -1.12
N ALA A 91 0.11 12.92 -0.97
CA ALA A 91 1.05 14.01 -1.22
C ALA A 91 0.96 14.55 -2.67
N GLY A 92 0.66 13.68 -3.64
CA GLY A 92 0.39 14.11 -5.03
C GLY A 92 -0.94 14.85 -5.16
N TRP A 93 -2.02 14.31 -4.62
CA TRP A 93 -3.35 14.93 -4.72
C TRP A 93 -3.42 16.31 -4.08
N VAL A 94 -2.73 16.52 -2.95
CA VAL A 94 -2.62 17.85 -2.30
C VAL A 94 -2.03 18.88 -3.26
N ARG A 95 -1.10 18.48 -4.14
CA ARG A 95 -0.41 19.39 -5.07
C ARG A 95 -1.12 19.54 -6.41
N ASP A 96 -1.80 18.48 -6.84
CA ASP A 96 -2.63 18.49 -8.05
C ASP A 96 -3.98 19.20 -7.80
N GLY A 97 -4.26 19.68 -6.58
CA GLY A 97 -5.52 20.30 -6.19
C GLY A 97 -6.72 19.34 -6.22
N THR A 98 -6.45 18.04 -6.15
CA THR A 98 -7.46 16.97 -6.16
C THR A 98 -7.95 16.61 -4.75
N TRP A 99 -7.39 17.24 -3.72
CA TRP A 99 -7.73 17.06 -2.30
C TRP A 99 -8.03 18.39 -1.63
#